data_AF-A0A9X3F1X0-F1
#
_entry.id   AF-A0A9X3F1X0-F1
#
_cell.length_a   1.000
_cell.length_b   1.000
_cell.length_c   1.000
_cell.angle_alpha   90.00
_cell.angle_beta   90.00
_cell.angle_gamma   90.00
#
_symmetry.space_group_name_H-M   'P 1'
#
loop_
_entity.id
_entity.type
_entity.pdbx_description
1 polymer ?
#
loop_
_entity_poly.entity_id
_entity_poly.type
_entity_poly.pdbx_seq_one_letter_code
_entity_poly.pdbx_strand_id
1 'polypeptide(L)'
;MLHGGTPVGKRAGLVAEFQRDDGPPFMVLSLKAGGTGLNLTAAGHVIHFDRWWNPAVENQATDRAYRIGQHKNVLVHKFVCRGPRGEDRRHAPRQAGPADGVLAEDGARRLTELGTDELLRVVSLDLRTALAED
;
A
#
# COMPACT_ATOMS: atom_id res chain seq x y z
N MET A 1 14.85 9.00 -1.94
CA MET A 1 14.09 7.80 -2.37
C MET A 1 14.72 6.56 -1.76
N LEU A 2 13.93 5.63 -1.21
CA LEU A 2 14.39 4.39 -0.58
C LEU A 2 13.75 3.18 -1.29
N HIS A 3 14.57 2.31 -1.89
CA HIS A 3 14.09 1.13 -2.62
C HIS A 3 14.98 -0.09 -2.38
N GLY A 4 14.61 -1.24 -2.95
CA GLY A 4 15.33 -2.51 -2.73
C GLY A 4 16.82 -2.49 -3.11
N GLY A 5 17.21 -1.65 -4.08
CA GLY A 5 18.60 -1.48 -4.52
C GLY A 5 19.41 -0.50 -3.67
N THR A 6 18.79 0.21 -2.73
CA THR A 6 19.52 1.13 -1.83
C THR A 6 20.42 0.31 -0.88
N PRO A 7 21.75 0.56 -0.85
CA PRO A 7 22.67 -0.15 0.05
C PRO A 7 22.25 -0.01 1.51
N VAL A 8 22.35 -1.09 2.29
CA VAL A 8 21.87 -1.13 3.69
C VAL A 8 22.45 0.02 4.52
N GLY A 9 23.76 0.27 4.40
CA GLY A 9 24.44 1.35 5.13
C GLY A 9 23.94 2.77 4.81
N LYS A 10 23.27 2.98 3.66
CA LYS A 10 22.71 4.30 3.28
C LYS A 10 21.27 4.50 3.74
N ARG A 11 20.53 3.44 4.05
CA ARG A 11 19.09 3.51 4.36
C ARG A 11 18.82 4.31 5.62
N ALA A 12 19.62 4.09 6.67
CA ALA A 12 19.47 4.80 7.94
C ALA A 12 19.68 6.31 7.78
N GLY A 13 20.67 6.72 6.97
CA GLY A 13 20.94 8.14 6.69
C GLY A 13 19.76 8.81 5.99
N LEU A 14 19.17 8.17 4.97
CA LEU A 14 17.99 8.71 4.28
C LEU A 14 16.78 8.88 5.21
N VAL A 15 16.53 7.88 6.07
CA VAL A 15 15.46 7.97 7.07
C VAL A 15 15.73 9.10 8.07
N ALA A 16 16.96 9.19 8.57
CA ALA A 16 17.35 10.25 9.48
C ALA A 16 17.18 11.64 8.85
N GLU A 17 17.55 11.80 7.57
CA GLU A 17 17.39 13.05 6.83
C GLU A 17 15.91 13.46 6.73
N PHE A 18 15.02 12.54 6.37
CA PHE A 18 13.57 12.79 6.31
C PHE A 18 12.94 13.13 7.67
N GLN A 19 13.48 12.57 8.76
CA GLN A 19 12.94 12.77 10.10
C GLN A 19 13.31 14.14 10.71
N ARG A 20 14.21 14.91 10.08
CA ARG A 20 14.61 16.24 10.56
C ARG A 20 13.56 17.29 10.23
N ASP A 21 13.43 18.29 11.09
CA ASP A 21 12.51 19.42 10.88
C ASP A 21 12.88 20.26 9.63
N ASP A 22 14.17 20.34 9.30
CA ASP A 22 14.70 20.98 8.09
C ASP A 22 14.97 19.98 6.93
N GLY A 23 14.49 18.75 7.09
CA GLY A 23 14.63 17.68 6.11
C GLY A 23 13.75 17.86 4.86
N PRO A 24 13.87 16.96 3.88
CA PRO A 24 13.01 16.98 2.70
C PRO A 24 11.53 16.78 3.10
N PRO A 25 10.59 17.51 2.46
CA PRO A 25 9.17 17.46 2.83
C PRO A 25 8.47 16.14 2.44
N PHE A 26 9.10 15.34 1.58
CA PHE A 26 8.58 14.04 1.16
C PHE A 26 9.69 13.00 1.04
N MET A 27 9.33 11.75 1.33
CA MET A 27 10.15 10.58 1.06
C MET A 27 9.36 9.58 0.22
N VAL A 28 9.95 9.17 -0.89
CA VAL A 28 9.41 8.10 -1.73
C VAL A 28 10.03 6.77 -1.33
N LEU A 29 9.19 5.76 -1.07
CA LEU A 29 9.61 4.41 -0.71
C LEU A 29 8.94 3.39 -1.63
N SER A 30 9.67 2.35 -2.03
CA SER A 30 9.01 1.15 -2.58
C SER A 30 8.40 0.33 -1.42
N LEU A 31 7.21 -0.25 -1.59
CA LEU A 31 6.55 -1.09 -0.59
C LEU A 31 7.45 -2.18 0.00
N LYS A 32 8.20 -2.88 -0.86
CA LYS A 32 9.15 -3.92 -0.45
C LYS A 32 10.24 -3.41 0.50
N ALA A 33 10.63 -2.14 0.36
CA ALA A 33 11.60 -1.52 1.26
C ALA A 33 10.96 -0.94 2.53
N GLY A 34 9.64 -0.70 2.54
CA GLY A 34 8.87 -0.34 3.74
C GLY A 34 8.76 -1.47 4.76
N GLY A 35 9.00 -2.73 4.36
CA GLY A 35 8.97 -3.90 5.24
C GLY A 35 10.12 -4.01 6.25
N THR A 36 11.16 -3.18 6.14
CA THR A 36 12.46 -3.41 6.82
C THR A 36 12.65 -2.71 8.17
N GLY A 37 11.61 -2.47 8.96
CA GLY A 37 11.81 -1.94 10.32
C GLY A 37 11.84 -0.41 10.45
N LEU A 38 11.55 0.36 9.38
CA LEU A 38 11.76 1.82 9.34
C LEU A 38 10.90 2.59 10.36
N ASN A 39 11.40 3.74 10.82
CA ASN A 39 10.66 4.68 11.67
C ASN A 39 10.42 5.98 10.89
N LEU A 40 9.17 6.30 10.57
CA LEU A 40 8.78 7.43 9.71
C LEU A 40 7.81 8.37 10.43
N THR A 41 8.06 8.63 11.71
CA THR A 41 7.20 9.41 12.61
C THR A 41 7.10 10.90 12.27
N ALA A 42 7.92 11.43 11.36
CA ALA A 42 7.78 12.79 10.87
C ALA A 42 6.64 12.93 9.84
N ALA A 43 6.21 11.80 9.23
CA ALA A 43 5.17 11.76 8.22
C ALA A 43 3.78 12.00 8.83
N GLY A 44 3.09 13.06 8.39
CA GLY A 44 1.66 13.28 8.66
C GLY A 44 0.75 12.79 7.53
N HIS A 45 1.32 12.47 6.37
CA HIS A 45 0.58 11.96 5.21
C HIS A 45 1.31 10.72 4.67
N VAL A 46 0.55 9.66 4.42
CA VAL A 46 1.01 8.44 3.75
C VAL A 46 0.19 8.27 2.49
N ILE A 47 0.86 8.15 1.34
CA ILE A 47 0.21 7.98 0.05
C ILE A 47 0.60 6.61 -0.51
N HIS A 48 -0.37 5.72 -0.63
CA HIS A 48 -0.22 4.46 -1.35
C HIS A 48 -0.50 4.73 -2.83
N PHE A 49 0.58 4.85 -3.59
CA PHE A 49 0.50 5.16 -5.02
C PHE A 49 -0.08 3.99 -5.82
N ASP A 50 0.37 2.77 -5.54
CA ASP A 50 -0.13 1.54 -6.13
C ASP A 50 -0.81 0.67 -5.08
N ARG A 51 -1.88 -0.04 -5.47
CA ARG A 51 -2.56 -1.01 -4.61
C ARG A 51 -1.75 -2.30 -4.53
N TRP A 52 -1.32 -2.67 -3.31
CA TRP A 52 -0.71 -3.98 -3.10
C TRP A 52 -1.80 -5.04 -2.90
N TRP A 53 -1.66 -6.17 -3.60
CA TRP A 53 -2.63 -7.27 -3.55
C TRP A 53 -2.80 -7.90 -2.16
N ASN A 54 -1.79 -7.77 -1.28
CA ASN A 54 -1.86 -8.20 0.11
C ASN A 54 -2.03 -6.99 1.07
N PRO A 55 -3.24 -6.75 1.63
CA PRO A 55 -3.49 -5.62 2.53
C PRO A 55 -2.56 -5.57 3.75
N ALA A 56 -2.10 -6.72 4.27
CA ALA A 56 -1.23 -6.75 5.44
C ALA A 56 0.14 -6.09 5.17
N VAL A 57 0.67 -6.23 3.96
CA VAL A 57 1.94 -5.59 3.57
C VAL A 57 1.78 -4.08 3.45
N GLU A 58 0.66 -3.62 2.89
CA GLU A 58 0.34 -2.19 2.79
C GLU A 58 0.13 -1.56 4.18
N ASN A 59 -0.60 -2.25 5.07
CA ASN A 59 -0.81 -1.82 6.44
C ASN A 59 0.52 -1.74 7.19
N GLN A 60 1.38 -2.77 7.08
CA GLN A 60 2.70 -2.74 7.70
C GLN A 60 3.59 -1.58 7.20
N ALA A 61 3.46 -1.19 5.92
CA ALA A 61 4.14 -0.03 5.38
C ALA A 61 3.58 1.28 5.96
N THR A 62 2.26 1.34 6.17
CA THR A 62 1.56 2.48 6.80
C THR A 62 1.93 2.63 8.28
N ASP A 63 2.00 1.51 9.02
CA ASP A 63 2.31 1.47 10.46
C ASP A 63 3.67 2.08 10.81
N ARG A 64 4.56 2.27 9.83
CA ARG A 64 5.85 2.96 10.01
C ARG A 64 5.67 4.43 10.40
N ALA A 65 4.57 5.05 10.00
CA ALA A 65 4.20 6.40 10.40
C ALA A 65 3.50 6.44 11.77
N TYR A 66 2.85 5.35 12.21
CA TYR A 66 2.12 5.26 13.47
C TYR A 66 2.97 4.79 14.68
N ARG A 67 4.28 5.02 14.65
CA ARG A 67 5.20 4.54 15.69
C ARG A 67 5.36 5.50 16.86
N ILE A 68 5.98 5.01 17.93
CA ILE A 68 6.37 5.82 19.10
C ILE A 68 7.24 7.00 18.62
N GLY A 69 6.89 8.21 19.06
CA GLY A 69 7.52 9.45 18.60
C GLY A 69 6.79 10.15 17.45
N GLN A 70 5.63 9.64 17.04
CA GLN A 70 4.69 10.37 16.17
C GLN A 70 3.92 11.42 16.99
N HIS A 71 3.88 12.65 16.49
CA HIS A 71 3.23 13.78 17.14
C HIS A 71 2.16 14.46 16.27
N LYS A 72 1.95 13.97 15.05
CA LYS A 72 0.98 14.47 14.07
C LYS A 72 -0.11 13.44 13.83
N ASN A 73 -1.30 13.91 13.47
CA ASN A 73 -2.32 13.04 12.88
C ASN A 73 -1.79 12.53 11.53
N VAL A 74 -1.93 11.22 11.29
CA VAL A 74 -1.50 10.59 10.05
C VAL A 74 -2.72 10.35 9.16
N LEU A 75 -2.73 10.98 7.99
CA LEU A 75 -3.74 10.76 6.95
C LEU A 75 -3.21 9.78 5.91
N VAL A 76 -3.97 8.73 5.63
CA VAL A 76 -3.61 7.69 4.66
C VAL A 76 -4.46 7.85 3.42
N HIS A 77 -3.80 8.10 2.28
CA HIS A 77 -4.40 8.26 0.97
C HIS A 77 -4.14 7.00 0.16
N LYS A 78 -5.21 6.45 -0.44
CA LYS A 78 -5.15 5.23 -1.26
C LYS A 78 -5.78 5.55 -2.60
N PHE A 79 -4.98 5.57 -3.66
CA PHE A 79 -5.53 5.77 -5.00
C PHE A 79 -6.17 4.47 -5.51
N VAL A 80 -7.32 4.61 -6.18
CA VAL A 80 -8.04 3.52 -6.83
C VAL A 80 -8.42 3.99 -8.22
N CYS A 81 -8.11 3.18 -9.23
CA CYS A 81 -8.51 3.46 -10.60
C CYS A 81 -9.99 3.10 -10.81
N ARG A 82 -10.80 4.05 -11.28
CA ARG A 82 -12.19 3.81 -11.70
C ARG A 82 -12.15 3.05 -13.03
N GLY A 83 -12.11 1.72 -13.03
CA GLY A 83 -11.95 1.01 -14.30
C GLY A 83 -12.11 -0.50 -14.34
N PRO A 84 -11.35 -1.30 -13.57
CA PRO A 84 -11.54 -2.74 -13.58
C PRO A 84 -12.72 -3.10 -12.68
N ARG A 85 -13.70 -3.87 -13.20
CA ARG A 85 -14.86 -4.35 -12.42
C ARG A 85 -14.48 -5.09 -11.13
N GLY A 86 -13.22 -5.52 -10.99
CA GLY A 86 -12.69 -6.28 -9.86
C GLY A 86 -11.74 -5.55 -8.91
N GLU A 87 -11.37 -4.28 -9.14
CA GLU A 87 -10.37 -3.59 -8.28
C GLU A 87 -11.00 -3.09 -6.97
N ASP A 88 -12.23 -2.57 -7.03
CA ASP A 88 -12.97 -2.04 -5.88
C ASP A 88 -13.32 -3.11 -4.82
N ARG A 89 -13.50 -4.37 -5.25
CA ARG A 89 -13.91 -5.49 -4.36
C ARG A 89 -12.78 -6.17 -3.60
N ARG A 90 -11.52 -6.08 -4.06
CA ARG A 90 -10.38 -6.78 -3.42
C ARG A 90 -9.85 -6.10 -2.17
N HIS A 91 -10.23 -4.83 -1.96
CA HIS A 91 -9.68 -3.99 -0.91
C HIS A 91 -10.72 -3.40 0.04
N ALA A 92 -12.00 -3.74 -0.14
CA ALA A 92 -13.00 -3.48 0.87
C ALA A 92 -12.59 -4.15 2.20
N PRO A 93 -12.57 -3.44 3.33
CA PRO A 93 -12.24 -4.02 4.61
C PRO A 93 -13.30 -5.06 4.97
N ARG A 94 -13.03 -6.34 4.69
CA ARG A 94 -13.75 -7.43 5.35
C ARG A 94 -13.35 -7.35 6.82
N GLN A 95 -14.34 -7.29 7.71
CA GLN A 95 -14.11 -7.23 9.15
C GLN A 95 -13.21 -8.42 9.55
N ALA A 96 -11.99 -8.11 9.99
CA ALA A 96 -10.99 -9.11 10.35
C ALA A 96 -11.43 -9.86 11.60
N GLY A 97 -12.01 -11.04 11.41
CA GLY A 97 -12.21 -12.01 12.48
C GLY A 97 -10.90 -12.75 12.79
N PRO A 98 -10.78 -13.39 13.96
CA PRO A 98 -9.54 -14.05 14.44
C PRO A 98 -9.04 -15.24 13.57
N ALA A 99 -9.66 -15.50 12.42
CA ALA A 99 -9.26 -16.50 11.43
C ALA A 99 -8.38 -15.93 10.29
N ASP A 100 -8.12 -14.62 10.25
CA ASP A 100 -7.40 -13.97 9.14
C ASP A 100 -5.90 -14.32 9.04
N GLY A 101 -5.32 -14.94 10.08
CA GLY A 101 -3.95 -15.46 10.02
C GLY A 101 -3.78 -16.65 9.07
N VAL A 102 -4.87 -17.33 8.71
CA VAL A 102 -4.88 -18.48 7.80
C VAL A 102 -5.28 -18.07 6.36
N LEU A 103 -5.91 -16.90 6.20
CA LEU A 103 -6.41 -16.41 4.92
C LEU A 103 -5.36 -15.66 4.08
N ALA A 104 -4.12 -15.54 4.56
CA ALA A 104 -3.00 -15.00 3.78
C ALA A 104 -2.70 -15.86 2.52
N GLU A 105 -3.10 -17.13 2.52
CA GLU A 105 -2.97 -18.05 1.37
C GLU A 105 -4.25 -18.10 0.50
N ASP A 106 -5.44 -17.82 1.07
CA ASP A 106 -6.75 -18.03 0.41
C ASP A 106 -7.43 -16.76 -0.14
N GLY A 107 -6.89 -15.55 0.13
CA GLY A 107 -7.47 -14.29 -0.35
C GLY A 107 -7.36 -14.07 -1.87
N ALA A 108 -6.50 -14.83 -2.53
CA ALA A 108 -6.41 -14.87 -3.98
C ALA A 108 -6.65 -16.30 -4.44
N ARG A 109 -7.81 -16.59 -5.05
CA ARG A 109 -7.77 -17.47 -6.21
C ARG A 109 -6.66 -16.90 -7.09
N ARG A 110 -5.56 -17.64 -7.25
CA ARG A 110 -4.43 -17.14 -8.03
C ARG A 110 -5.01 -16.77 -9.39
N LEU A 111 -4.67 -15.60 -9.96
CA LEU A 111 -5.19 -15.23 -11.28
C LEU A 111 -4.98 -16.36 -12.31
N THR A 112 -3.96 -17.19 -12.08
CA THR A 112 -3.58 -18.38 -12.84
C THR A 112 -4.57 -19.56 -12.74
N GLU A 113 -5.48 -19.56 -11.78
CA GLU A 113 -6.47 -20.61 -11.52
C GLU A 113 -7.88 -20.20 -11.98
N LEU A 114 -8.05 -18.96 -12.44
CA LEU A 114 -9.32 -18.47 -12.96
C LEU A 114 -9.54 -18.99 -14.39
N GLY A 115 -10.77 -19.43 -14.69
CA GLY A 115 -11.17 -19.68 -16.07
C GLY A 115 -11.14 -18.40 -16.90
N THR A 116 -10.96 -18.51 -18.22
CA THR A 116 -10.79 -17.37 -19.14
C THR A 116 -11.87 -16.29 -18.96
N ASP A 117 -13.14 -16.68 -18.86
CA ASP A 117 -14.25 -15.73 -18.70
C ASP A 117 -14.26 -15.02 -17.34
N GLU A 118 -13.76 -15.68 -16.28
CA GLU A 118 -13.65 -15.11 -14.94
C GLU A 118 -12.46 -14.13 -14.90
N LEU A 119 -11.35 -14.49 -15.52
CA LEU A 119 -10.19 -13.63 -15.69
C LEU A 119 -10.53 -12.37 -16.49
N LEU A 120 -11.24 -12.52 -17.62
CA LEU A 120 -11.67 -11.39 -18.45
C LEU A 120 -12.55 -10.41 -17.69
N ARG A 121 -13.49 -10.90 -16.87
CA ARG A 121 -14.33 -10.01 -16.03
C ARG A 121 -13.52 -9.22 -15.00
N VAL A 122 -12.44 -9.80 -14.49
CA VAL A 122 -11.57 -9.16 -13.49
C VAL A 122 -10.74 -8.04 -14.09
N VAL A 123 -10.17 -8.25 -15.28
CA VAL A 123 -9.21 -7.32 -15.89
C VAL A 123 -9.85 -6.37 -16.91
N SER A 124 -11.10 -6.63 -17.32
CA SER A 124 -11.81 -5.77 -18.27
C SER A 124 -12.03 -4.38 -17.71
N LEU A 125 -11.65 -3.37 -18.49
CA LEU A 125 -11.96 -1.97 -18.25
C LEU A 125 -13.39 -1.67 -18.73
N ASP A 126 -14.26 -1.23 -17.82
CA ASP A 126 -15.58 -0.72 -18.19
C ASP A 126 -15.51 0.78 -18.47
N LEU A 127 -15.38 1.15 -19.75
CA LEU A 127 -15.27 2.54 -20.18
C LEU A 127 -16.49 3.39 -19.80
N ARG A 128 -17.68 2.80 -19.67
CA ARG A 128 -18.88 3.55 -19.26
C ARG A 128 -18.77 3.96 -17.80
N THR A 129 -18.29 3.06 -16.95
CA THR A 129 -18.04 3.35 -15.53
C THR A 129 -16.87 4.31 -15.35
N ALA A 130 -15.82 4.16 -16.16
CA ALA A 130 -14.59 4.96 -16.07
C ALA A 130 -14.79 6.42 -16.50
N LEU A 131 -15.68 6.66 -17.47
CA LEU A 131 -15.96 8.00 -18.03
C LEU A 131 -17.24 8.64 -17.50
N ALA A 132 -17.97 7.98 -16.60
CA ALA A 132 -19.10 8.59 -15.94
C ALA A 132 -18.59 9.70 -15.00
N GLU A 133 -18.90 10.96 -15.33
CA GLU A 133 -18.73 12.09 -14.42
C GLU A 133 -19.83 12.03 -13.34
N ASP A 134 -19.45 12.26 -12.08
CA ASP A 134 -20.38 12.33 -10.94
C ASP A 134 -21.07 13.70 -10.85
#